data_AF-A0A537X0G5-F1
#
_entry.id   AF-A0A537X0G5-F1
#
_cell.length_a   1.000
_cell.length_b   1.000
_cell.length_c   1.000
_cell.angle_alpha   90.00
_cell.angle_beta   90.00
_cell.angle_gamma   90.00
#
_symmetry.space_group_name_H-M   'P 1'
#
loop_
_entity.id
_entity.type
_entity.pdbx_description
1 polymer ?
#
loop_
_entity_poly.entity_id
_entity_poly.type
_entity_poly.pdbx_seq_one_letter_code
_entity_poly.pdbx_strand_id
1 'polypeptide(L)' 'MRLSRRSWFFLAMSATCLLLLAPTPEKYRWVNLSMGALSLMWFILLATEEILARRDENRPRAGRSHR' A
#
# COMPACT_ATOMS: atom_id res chain seq x y z
N MET A 1 -10.45 -8.75 6.08
CA MET A 1 -9.62 -8.24 4.97
C MET A 1 -8.20 -8.79 5.12
N ARG A 2 -7.80 -9.75 4.28
CA ARG A 2 -6.40 -10.23 4.25
C ARG A 2 -5.64 -9.33 3.27
N LEU A 3 -5.02 -8.27 3.79
CA LEU A 3 -4.01 -7.51 3.08
C LEU A 3 -2.73 -8.34 3.05
N SER A 4 -2.04 -8.39 1.91
CA SER A 4 -0.77 -9.09 1.79
C SER A 4 0.27 -8.51 2.74
N ARG A 5 1.22 -9.36 3.18
CA ARG A 5 2.31 -8.94 4.09
C ARG A 5 3.11 -7.75 3.54
N ARG A 6 3.20 -7.64 2.20
CA ARG A 6 3.82 -6.50 1.51
C ARG A 6 3.11 -5.19 1.81
N SER A 7 1.77 -5.16 1.74
CA SER A 7 0.97 -3.96 2.06
C SER A 7 1.20 -3.53 3.51
N TRP A 8 1.19 -4.48 4.45
CA TRP A 8 1.53 -4.20 5.85
C TRP A 8 2.96 -3.69 6.06
N PHE A 9 3.92 -4.18 5.28
CA PHE A 9 5.31 -3.71 5.33
C PHE A 9 5.42 -2.21 4.93
N PHE A 10 4.74 -1.78 3.86
CA PHE A 10 4.73 -0.38 3.46
C PHE A 10 4.03 0.55 4.45
N LEU A 11 2.98 0.07 5.12
CA LEU A 11 2.33 0.80 6.21
C LEU A 11 3.27 0.97 7.41
N ALA A 12 3.92 -0.12 7.83
CA ALA A 12 4.89 -0.10 8.93
C ALA A 12 6.08 0.82 8.62
N MET A 13 6.61 0.78 7.40
CA MET A 13 7.67 1.67 6.94
C MET A 13 7.27 3.15 7.00
N SER A 14 6.04 3.49 6.60
CA SER A 14 5.53 4.86 6.71
C SER A 14 5.46 5.31 8.18
N ALA A 15 5.02 4.44 9.08
CA ALA A 15 4.98 4.73 10.51
C ALA A 15 6.38 4.91 11.10
N THR A 16 7.35 4.09 10.68
CA THR A 16 8.75 4.21 11.09
C THR A 16 9.36 5.54 10.61
N CYS A 17 9.10 5.99 9.38
CA CYS A 17 9.53 7.30 8.90
C CYS A 17 8.95 8.47 9.73
N LEU A 18 7.69 8.36 10.18
CA LEU A 18 7.07 9.34 11.07
C LEU A 18 7.68 9.30 12.48
N LEU A 19 7.99 8.12 13.00
CA LEU A 19 8.68 7.96 14.29
C LEU A 19 10.08 8.57 14.27
N LEU A 20 10.80 8.35 13.16
CA LEU A 20 12.13 8.92 12.92
C LEU A 20 12.09 10.42 12.66
N LEU A 21 10.90 11.02 12.43
CA LEU A 21 10.73 12.44 12.20
C LEU A 21 10.97 13.30 13.46
N ALA A 22 10.77 12.73 14.65
CA ALA A 22 10.99 13.37 15.94
C ALA A 22 12.49 13.58 16.27
N PRO A 23 13.39 12.60 16.07
CA PRO A 23 14.82 12.80 16.27
C PRO A 23 15.57 13.44 15.08
N THR A 24 14.98 13.52 13.88
CA THR A 24 15.70 14.05 12.71
C THR A 24 15.82 15.58 12.70
N PRO A 25 16.99 16.13 12.33
CA PRO A 25 17.19 17.56 12.13
C PRO A 25 16.24 18.10 11.06
N GLU A 26 15.74 19.33 11.24
CA GLU A 26 14.77 19.96 10.34
C GLU A 26 15.19 19.95 8.86
N LYS A 27 16.49 20.10 8.59
CA LYS A 27 17.06 20.04 7.24
C LYS A 27 16.81 18.71 6.52
N TYR A 28 16.70 17.61 7.25
CA TYR A 28 16.52 16.26 6.69
C TYR A 28 15.11 15.70 6.91
N ARG A 29 14.23 16.39 7.65
CA ARG A 29 12.83 15.97 7.85
C ARG A 29 12.10 15.77 6.53
N TRP A 30 12.41 16.56 5.50
CA TRP A 30 11.87 16.42 4.15
C TRP A 30 12.18 15.05 3.52
N VAL A 31 13.36 14.48 3.76
CA VAL A 31 13.73 13.15 3.25
C VAL A 31 12.84 12.08 3.89
N ASN A 32 12.66 12.12 5.21
CA ASN A 32 11.78 11.18 5.91
C ASN A 32 10.31 11.35 5.53
N LEU A 33 9.85 12.60 5.33
CA LEU A 33 8.50 12.89 4.84
C LEU A 33 8.29 12.35 3.41
N SER A 34 9.24 12.57 2.50
CA SER A 34 9.17 12.04 1.14
C SER A 34 9.21 10.51 1.11
N MET A 35 10.08 9.90 1.93
CA MET A 35 10.18 8.45 2.06
C MET A 35 8.89 7.85 2.64
N GLY A 36 8.33 8.47 3.68
CA GLY A 36 7.04 8.08 4.26
C GLY A 36 5.89 8.25 3.27
N ALA A 37 5.83 9.35 2.54
CA ALA A 37 4.82 9.61 1.52
C ALA A 37 4.89 8.59 0.37
N LEU A 38 6.09 8.26 -0.12
CA LEU A 38 6.30 7.19 -1.10
C LEU A 38 5.82 5.85 -0.56
N SER A 39 6.17 5.52 0.69
CA SER A 39 5.73 4.27 1.32
C SER A 39 4.20 4.20 1.43
N LEU A 40 3.55 5.30 1.82
CA LEU A 40 2.09 5.39 1.88
C LEU A 40 1.45 5.25 0.49
N MET A 41 2.03 5.90 -0.52
CA MET A 41 1.57 5.77 -1.91
C MET A 41 1.63 4.31 -2.38
N TRP A 42 2.75 3.61 -2.13
CA TRP A 42 2.89 2.19 -2.44
C TRP A 42 1.88 1.32 -1.69
N PHE A 43 1.63 1.63 -0.41
CA PHE A 43 0.59 0.95 0.36
C PHE A 43 -0.79 1.10 -0.28
N ILE A 44 -1.18 2.32 -0.67
CA ILE A 44 -2.48 2.59 -1.31
C ILE A 44 -2.58 1.86 -2.65
N LEU A 45 -1.52 1.88 -3.45
CA LEU A 45 -1.50 1.20 -4.76
C LEU A 45 -1.68 -0.32 -4.62
N LEU A 46 -0.91 -0.94 -3.71
CA LEU A 46 -1.01 -2.38 -3.45
C LEU A 46 -2.35 -2.78 -2.83
N ALA A 47 -2.88 -1.96 -1.91
CA ALA A 47 -4.21 -2.18 -1.35
C ALA A 47 -5.29 -2.07 -2.43
N THR A 48 -5.16 -1.12 -3.36
CA THR A 48 -6.09 -0.94 -4.48
C THR A 48 -6.05 -2.13 -5.42
N GLU A 49 -4.84 -2.60 -5.80
CA GLU A 49 -4.66 -3.80 -6.60
C GLU A 49 -5.28 -5.03 -5.94
N GLU A 50 -5.08 -5.23 -4.63
CA GLU A 50 -5.69 -6.36 -3.91
C GLU A 50 -7.22 -6.26 -3.86
N ILE A 51 -7.77 -5.06 -3.72
CA ILE A 51 -9.23 -4.84 -3.75
C ILE A 51 -9.77 -5.10 -5.17
N LEU A 52 -9.06 -4.63 -6.20
CA LEU A 52 -9.43 -4.80 -7.59
C LEU A 52 -9.34 -6.27 -8.03
N ALA A 53 -8.30 -6.99 -7.61
CA ALA A 53 -8.14 -8.42 -7.84
C ALA A 53 -9.28 -9.23 -7.21
N ARG A 54 -9.70 -8.88 -5.98
CA ARG A 54 -10.89 -9.50 -5.34
C ARG A 54 -12.19 -9.17 -6.06
N ARG A 55 -12.28 -7.99 -6.67
CA ARG A 55 -13.44 -7.59 -7.50
C ARG A 55 -13.50 -8.37 -8.82
N ASP A 56 -12.36 -8.62 -9.44
CA ASP A 56 -12.27 -9.41 -10.67
C ASP A 56 -12.59 -10.89 -10.41
N GLU A 57 -12.09 -11.45 -9.29
CA GLU A 57 -12.40 -12.81 -8.86
C GLU A 57 -13.89 -13.04 -8.61
N ASN A 58 -14.61 -12.03 -8.08
CA ASN A 58 -16.05 -12.09 -7.87
C ASN A 58 -16.88 -11.77 -9.12
N ARG A 59 -16.26 -11.47 -10.26
CA ARG A 59 -16.98 -11.27 -11.51
C ARG A 59 -17.40 -12.65 -12.04
N PRO A 60 -18.69 -12.99 -12.10
CA PRO A 60 -19.11 -14.27 -12.65
C PRO A 60 -18.59 -14.34 -14.10
N ARG A 61 -17.94 -15.46 -14.45
CA ARG A 61 -17.52 -15.77 -15.83
C ARG A 61 -18.78 -15.91 -16.69
N ALA A 62 -19.37 -14.78 -17.09
CA ALA A 62 -20.41 -14.74 -18.09
C ALA A 62 -19.76 -15.10 -19.43
N GLY A 63 -20.06 -16.29 -19.93
CA GLY A 63 -19.65 -16.70 -21.27
C GLY A 63 -18.78 -17.94 -21.32
N ARG A 64 -19.33 -19.09 -20.92
CA ARG A 64 -19.07 -20.33 -21.66
C ARG A 64 -20.26 -21.28 -21.49
N SER A 65 -21.41 -20.87 -22.02
CA SER A 65 -22.43 -21.85 -22.40
C SER A 65 -21.85 -22.61 -23.58
N HIS A 66 -21.44 -23.84 -23.29
CA HIS A 66 -21.02 -24.83 -24.26
C HIS A 66 -22.17 -25.08 -25.26
N ARG A 67 -21.77 -25.37 -26.50
CA ARG A 67 -22.62 -25.89 -27.59
C ARG A 67 -23.73 -26.83 -27.13
#